data_AF-A0A9E2PX08-F1
#
_entry.id   AF-A0A9E2PX08-F1
#
_cell.length_a   1.000
_cell.length_b   1.000
_cell.length_c   1.000
_cell.angle_alpha   90.00
_cell.angle_beta   90.00
_cell.angle_gamma   90.00
#
_symmetry.space_group_name_H-M   'P 1'
#
loop_
_entity.id
_entity.type
_entity.pdbx_description
1 polymer ?
#
loop_
_entity_poly.entity_id
_entity_poly.type
_entity_poly.pdbx_seq_one_letter_code
_entity_poly.pdbx_strand_id
1 'polypeptide(L)' 'MEREKDRAKFVELAEKRVTRAIKDIRLIGNLSNKSNYTYTDEDVRKIIKALDTEVKKLKQRFENHGAQDDVVFKL' A
#
# COMPACT_ATOMS: atom_id res chain seq x y z
N MET A 1 27.45 -11.13 5.36
CA MET A 1 27.73 -10.44 4.09
C MET A 1 26.56 -10.53 3.10
N GLU A 2 25.93 -11.69 2.83
CA GLU A 2 24.74 -11.75 1.96
C GLU A 2 23.51 -11.04 2.55
N ARG A 3 23.18 -11.29 3.83
CA ARG A 3 22.06 -10.63 4.53
C ARG A 3 22.15 -9.10 4.57
N GLU A 4 23.37 -8.55 4.52
CA GLU A 4 23.61 -7.10 4.45
C GLU A 4 23.20 -6.54 3.07
N LYS A 5 23.54 -7.26 2.00
CA LYS A 5 23.17 -6.91 0.61
C LYS A 5 21.66 -7.03 0.39
N ASP A 6 21.04 -8.08 0.94
CA ASP A 6 19.59 -8.26 0.87
C ASP A 6 18.84 -7.14 1.60
N ARG A 7 19.33 -6.75 2.79
CA ARG A 7 18.79 -5.62 3.54
C ARG A 7 18.97 -4.31 2.78
N ALA A 8 20.16 -4.02 2.24
CA ALA A 8 20.41 -2.80 1.48
C ALA A 8 19.49 -2.70 0.25
N LYS A 9 19.33 -3.81 -0.49
CA LYS A 9 18.42 -3.89 -1.64
C LYS A 9 16.96 -3.72 -1.23
N PHE A 10 16.54 -4.29 -0.10
CA PHE A 10 15.20 -4.08 0.44
C PHE A 10 14.96 -2.60 0.78
N VAL A 11 15.90 -1.96 1.47
CA VAL A 11 15.80 -0.53 1.85
C VAL A 11 15.71 0.35 0.61
N GLU A 12 16.60 0.17 -0.37
CA GLU A 12 16.58 0.93 -1.62
C GLU A 12 15.23 0.81 -2.35
N LEU A 13 14.72 -0.43 -2.48
CA LEU A 13 13.43 -0.68 -3.11
C LEU A 13 12.26 -0.09 -2.31
N ALA A 14 12.30 -0.20 -0.98
CA ALA A 14 11.27 0.32 -0.10
C ALA A 14 11.19 1.85 -0.20
N GLU A 15 12.32 2.55 -0.07
CA GLU A 15 12.40 4.01 -0.18
C GLU A 15 11.84 4.50 -1.52
N LYS A 16 12.28 3.88 -2.63
CA LYS A 16 11.83 4.25 -3.97
C LYS A 16 10.33 4.01 -4.16
N ARG A 17 9.80 2.88 -3.71
CA ARG A 17 8.39 2.49 -3.89
C ARG A 17 7.47 3.32 -3.00
N VAL A 18 7.81 3.50 -1.72
CA VAL A 18 7.03 4.29 -0.78
C VAL A 18 6.99 5.76 -1.21
N THR A 19 8.13 6.31 -1.65
CA THR A 19 8.18 7.69 -2.17
C THR A 19 7.24 7.89 -3.37
N ARG A 20 7.20 6.94 -4.31
CA ARG A 20 6.30 6.99 -5.46
C ARG A 20 4.84 6.93 -5.02
N ALA A 21 4.48 5.97 -4.15
CA ALA A 21 3.13 5.85 -3.62
C ALA A 21 2.64 7.13 -2.94
N ILE A 22 3.49 7.77 -2.11
CA ILE A 22 3.16 9.04 -1.46
C ILE A 22 2.92 10.16 -2.50
N LYS A 23 3.76 10.24 -3.54
CA LYS A 23 3.56 11.22 -4.62
C LYS A 23 2.23 11.01 -5.35
N ASP A 24 1.91 9.76 -5.68
CA ASP A 24 0.67 9.42 -6.37
C ASP A 24 -0.56 9.73 -5.49
N ILE A 25 -0.50 9.43 -4.18
CA ILE A 25 -1.55 9.80 -3.23
C ILE A 25 -1.75 11.32 -3.18
N ARG A 26 -0.67 12.11 -3.22
CA ARG A 26 -0.77 13.58 -3.28
C ARG A 26 -1.41 14.06 -4.58
N LEU A 27 -1.07 13.44 -5.72
CA LEU A 27 -1.71 13.76 -7.01
C LEU A 27 -3.20 13.45 -6.98
N ILE A 28 -3.61 12.33 -6.39
CA ILE A 28 -5.03 12.02 -6.15
C ILE A 28 -5.66 13.07 -5.24
N GLY A 29 -4.96 13.53 -4.20
CA GLY A 29 -5.40 14.61 -3.31
C GLY A 29 -5.69 15.92 -4.04
N ASN A 30 -4.96 16.23 -5.11
CA ASN A 30 -5.21 17.43 -5.93
C ASN A 30 -6.58 17.40 -6.64
N LEU A 31 -7.18 16.22 -6.83
CA LEU A 31 -8.53 16.08 -7.38
C LEU A 31 -9.63 16.63 -6.45
N SER A 32 -9.29 16.91 -5.18
CA SER A 32 -10.20 17.57 -4.23
C SER A 32 -10.52 19.02 -4.60
N ASN A 33 -9.82 19.60 -5.57
CA ASN A 33 -10.09 20.96 -6.00
C ASN A 33 -11.40 21.04 -6.82
N LYS A 34 -12.49 21.39 -6.14
CA LYS A 34 -13.82 21.58 -6.74
C LYS A 34 -13.91 22.74 -7.74
N SER A 35 -12.93 23.65 -7.79
CA SER A 35 -12.90 24.68 -8.84
C SER A 35 -12.54 24.11 -10.21
N ASN A 36 -11.78 23.00 -10.24
CA ASN A 36 -11.27 22.38 -11.46
C ASN A 36 -12.03 21.11 -11.83
N TYR A 37 -12.72 20.50 -10.85
CA TYR A 37 -13.36 19.20 -11.01
C TYR A 37 -14.74 19.16 -10.37
N THR A 38 -15.64 18.40 -11.00
CA THR A 38 -16.94 18.04 -10.44
C THR A 38 -16.92 16.57 -10.04
N TYR A 39 -17.27 16.28 -8.80
CA TYR A 39 -17.35 14.93 -8.27
C TYR A 39 -18.40 14.86 -7.17
N THR A 40 -18.88 13.65 -6.91
CA THR A 40 -19.84 13.37 -5.86
C THR A 40 -19.16 12.84 -4.61
N ASP A 41 -19.88 12.83 -3.49
CA ASP A 41 -19.40 12.18 -2.27
C ASP A 41 -19.22 10.66 -2.47
N GLU A 42 -19.97 10.06 -3.40
CA GLU A 42 -19.80 8.65 -3.75
C GLU A 42 -18.45 8.39 -4.42
N ASP A 43 -18.01 9.27 -5.32
CA ASP A 43 -16.71 9.18 -5.98
C ASP A 43 -15.57 9.25 -4.97
N VAL A 44 -15.65 10.20 -4.02
CA VAL A 44 -14.67 10.32 -2.92
C VAL A 44 -14.65 9.05 -2.09
N ARG A 45 -15.82 8.51 -1.70
CA ARG A 45 -15.90 7.26 -0.93
C ARG A 45 -15.27 6.08 -1.67
N LYS A 46 -15.50 5.96 -2.98
CA LYS A 46 -14.91 4.89 -3.81
C LYS A 46 -13.38 5.00 -3.85
N ILE A 47 -12.84 6.21 -4.06
CA ILE A 47 -11.40 6.46 -4.09
C ILE A 47 -10.75 6.08 -2.75
N ILE A 48 -11.29 6.60 -1.64
CA ILE A 48 -10.74 6.34 -0.30
C ILE A 48 -10.84 4.85 0.05
N LYS A 49 -11.98 4.20 -0.24
CA LYS A 49 -12.17 2.76 0.01
C LYS A 49 -11.18 1.91 -0.76
N ALA A 50 -10.90 2.24 -2.02
CA ALA A 50 -9.93 1.51 -2.84
C ALA A 50 -8.52 1.62 -2.23
N LEU A 51 -8.08 2.83 -1.87
CA LEU A 51 -6.77 3.05 -1.26
C LEU A 51 -6.64 2.35 0.10
N ASP A 52 -7.65 2.47 0.98
CA ASP A 52 -7.66 1.81 2.29
C ASP A 52 -7.63 0.28 2.16
N THR A 53 -8.36 -0.28 1.19
CA THR A 53 -8.35 -1.73 0.92
C THR A 53 -6.95 -2.21 0.51
N GLU A 54 -6.25 -1.48 -0.36
CA GLU A 54 -4.89 -1.85 -0.77
C GLU A 54 -3.88 -1.71 0.38
N VAL A 55 -4.00 -0.69 1.22
CA VAL A 55 -3.17 -0.55 2.44
C VAL A 55 -3.43 -1.69 3.42
N LYS A 56 -4.69 -2.13 3.58
CA LYS A 56 -5.02 -3.30 4.41
C LYS A 56 -4.39 -4.58 3.88
N LYS A 57 -4.45 -4.82 2.56
CA LYS A 57 -3.79 -5.98 1.93
C LYS A 57 -2.27 -5.92 2.09
N LEU A 58 -1.67 -4.73 1.96
CA LEU A 58 -0.25 -4.51 2.20
C LEU A 58 0.13 -4.90 3.63
N LYS A 59 -0.64 -4.40 4.62
CA LYS A 59 -0.45 -4.73 6.05
C LYS A 59 -0.56 -6.23 6.28
N GLN A 60 -1.63 -6.88 5.78
CA GLN A 60 -1.81 -8.32 5.88
C GLN A 60 -0.65 -9.10 5.28
N ARG A 61 -0.07 -8.67 4.16
CA ARG A 61 1.13 -9.32 3.61
C ARG A 61 2.30 -9.21 4.57
N PHE A 62 2.60 -8.04 5.11
CA PHE A 62 3.68 -7.90 6.08
C PHE A 62 3.46 -8.68 7.38
N GLU A 63 2.21 -8.83 7.83
CA GLU A 63 1.86 -9.61 9.02
C GLU A 63 1.89 -11.13 8.75
N ASN A 64 1.34 -11.58 7.61
CA ASN A 64 1.23 -13.00 7.27
C ASN A 64 2.58 -13.61 6.84
N HIS A 65 3.60 -12.83 6.50
CA HIS A 65 4.94 -13.37 6.24
C HIS A 65 5.73 -13.69 7.53
N GLY A 66 5.09 -13.54 8.70
CA GLY A 66 5.53 -14.11 9.99
C GLY A 66 4.71 -15.32 10.46
N ALA A 67 3.61 -15.64 9.78
CA ALA A 67 2.82 -16.84 10.02
C ALA A 67 3.10 -17.80 8.87
N GLN A 68 4.07 -18.69 9.06
CA GLN A 68 4.13 -19.92 8.29
C GLN A 68 2.78 -20.61 8.51
N ASP A 69 1.99 -20.76 7.45
CA ASP A 69 0.81 -21.60 7.38
C ASP A 69 1.24 -23.05 7.69
N ASP A 70 1.41 -23.37 8.97
CA ASP A 70 1.35 -24.74 9.46
C ASP A 70 -0.12 -25.16 9.43
N VAL A 71 -0.62 -25.40 8.20
CA VAL A 71 -1.83 -26.19 8.01
C VAL A 71 -1.48 -27.63 8.38
N VAL A 72 -1.39 -27.90 9.68
CA VAL A 72 -1.43 -29.27 10.20
C VAL A 72 -2.88 -29.69 10.19
N PHE A 73 -3.32 -30.24 9.06
CA PHE A 73 -4.54 -31.03 9.01
C PHE A 73 -4.30 -32.34 9.76
N LYS A 74 -5.11 -32.61 10.80
CA LYS A 74 -5.24 -33.93 11.43
C LYS A 74 -6.70 -34.38 11.36
N LEU A 75 -6.87 -35.65 10.98
CA LEU A 75 -8.12 -36.43 11.11
C LEU A 75 -8.51 -36.58 12.59
#